data_AF-A0A2D4KH18-F1
#
_entry.id   AF-A0A2D4KH18-F1
#
_cell.length_a   1.000
_cell.length_b   1.000
_cell.length_c   1.000
_cell.angle_alpha   90.00
_cell.angle_beta   90.00
_cell.angle_gamma   90.00
#
_symmetry.space_group_name_H-M   'P 1'
#
loop_
_entity.id
_entity.type
_entity.pdbx_description
1 polymer ?
#
loop_
_entity_poly.entity_id
_entity_poly.type
_entity_poly.pdbx_seq_one_letter_code
_entity_poly.pdbx_strand_id
1 'polypeptide(L)'
;VIKTMVYTKQNYFEHANKLGRWLAYKLKKENQKRNISQLENNKGILETGIEEKKRIIRDYFENLYNQEEIDVNKIEGYLKESTLQPLIESKREILNKEITLEELKKAIKRQKSNKTPGPDGFPCELY
;
A
#
# COMPACT_ATOMS: atom_id res chain seq x y z
N VAL A 1 -6.29 -22.00 -53.71
CA VAL A 1 -6.44 -23.21 -52.88
C VAL A 1 -5.66 -23.14 -51.56
N ILE A 2 -4.40 -22.69 -51.53
CA ILE A 2 -3.63 -22.61 -50.27
C ILE A 2 -4.13 -21.50 -49.32
N LYS A 3 -4.55 -20.34 -49.86
CA LYS A 3 -5.01 -19.19 -49.05
C LYS A 3 -6.29 -19.48 -48.25
N THR A 4 -7.20 -20.31 -48.78
CA THR A 4 -8.46 -20.71 -48.12
C THR A 4 -8.23 -21.70 -46.98
N MET A 5 -7.14 -22.49 -47.04
CA MET A 5 -6.80 -23.50 -46.03
C MET A 5 -6.13 -22.92 -44.77
N VAL A 6 -5.63 -21.67 -44.86
CA VAL A 6 -5.14 -20.90 -43.71
C VAL A 6 -6.31 -20.35 -42.89
N TYR A 7 -7.40 -19.92 -43.56
CA TYR A 7 -8.61 -19.44 -42.90
C TYR A 7 -9.38 -20.55 -42.18
N THR A 8 -9.35 -21.79 -42.66
CA THR A 8 -10.03 -22.93 -42.01
C THR A 8 -9.35 -23.42 -40.73
N LYS A 9 -8.09 -23.02 -40.46
CA LYS A 9 -7.42 -23.23 -39.16
C LYS A 9 -7.66 -22.10 -38.17
N GLN A 10 -8.39 -21.07 -38.56
CA GLN A 10 -8.69 -19.95 -37.69
C GLN A 10 -10.06 -20.18 -37.06
N ASN A 11 -10.08 -20.54 -35.77
CA ASN A 11 -11.31 -20.60 -35.01
C ASN A 11 -11.88 -19.18 -34.84
N TYR A 12 -12.65 -18.74 -35.84
CA TYR A 12 -13.51 -17.57 -35.72
C TYR A 12 -14.63 -17.94 -34.74
N PHE A 13 -14.54 -17.37 -33.54
CA PHE A 13 -15.63 -17.44 -32.60
C PHE A 13 -16.35 -16.10 -32.72
N GLU A 14 -17.35 -16.05 -33.59
CA GLU A 14 -18.17 -14.86 -33.80
C GLU A 14 -19.13 -14.61 -32.62
N HIS A 15 -19.42 -15.65 -31.83
CA HIS A 15 -20.40 -15.62 -30.73
C HIS A 15 -19.93 -16.23 -29.41
N ALA A 16 -18.67 -16.65 -29.26
CA ALA A 16 -18.21 -17.14 -27.96
C ALA A 16 -17.74 -15.99 -27.09
N ASN A 17 -18.16 -15.99 -25.82
CA ASN A 17 -17.66 -15.11 -24.77
C ASN A 17 -16.18 -15.45 -24.44
N LYS A 18 -15.28 -15.23 -25.42
CA LYS A 18 -13.84 -15.42 -25.29
C LYS A 18 -13.32 -14.60 -24.12
N LEU A 19 -13.65 -13.31 -24.09
CA LEU A 19 -13.24 -12.39 -23.04
C LEU A 19 -13.65 -12.90 -21.66
N GLY A 20 -14.88 -13.35 -21.49
CA GLY A 20 -15.37 -13.96 -20.25
C GLY A 20 -14.66 -15.27 -19.89
N ARG A 21 -14.37 -16.14 -20.87
CA ARG A 21 -13.59 -17.37 -20.63
C ARG A 21 -12.16 -17.07 -20.21
N TRP A 22 -11.51 -16.12 -20.86
CA TRP A 22 -10.16 -15.65 -20.52
C TRP A 22 -10.14 -14.98 -19.14
N LEU A 23 -11.15 -14.15 -18.85
CA LEU A 23 -11.32 -13.54 -17.54
C LEU A 23 -11.54 -14.59 -16.45
N ALA A 24 -12.45 -15.55 -16.64
CA ALA A 24 -12.71 -16.62 -15.69
C ALA A 24 -11.46 -17.48 -15.44
N TYR A 25 -10.69 -17.78 -16.49
CA TYR A 25 -9.42 -18.49 -16.37
C TYR A 25 -8.38 -17.67 -15.59
N LYS A 26 -8.25 -16.38 -15.90
CA LYS A 26 -7.35 -15.46 -15.19
C LYS A 26 -7.74 -15.35 -13.71
N LEU A 27 -9.02 -15.16 -13.40
CA LEU A 27 -9.56 -15.10 -12.04
C LEU A 27 -9.33 -16.42 -11.28
N LYS A 28 -9.54 -17.57 -11.93
CA LYS A 28 -9.24 -18.88 -11.33
C LYS A 28 -7.77 -19.02 -10.95
N LYS A 29 -6.86 -18.65 -11.85
CA LYS A 29 -5.42 -18.67 -11.57
C LYS A 29 -5.03 -17.71 -10.46
N GLU A 30 -5.58 -16.49 -10.47
CA GLU A 30 -5.34 -15.49 -9.42
C GLU A 30 -5.86 -15.97 -8.05
N ASN A 31 -7.06 -16.57 -8.00
CA ASN A 31 -7.63 -17.11 -6.76
C ASN A 31 -6.83 -18.30 -6.22
N GLN A 32 -6.33 -19.17 -7.10
CA GLN A 32 -5.47 -20.29 -6.70
C GLN A 32 -4.14 -19.81 -6.09
N LYS A 33 -3.53 -18.76 -6.66
CA LYS A 33 -2.31 -18.16 -6.11
C LYS A 33 -2.52 -17.50 -4.75
N ARG A 34 -3.72 -16.97 -4.50
CA ARG A 34 -4.09 -16.32 -3.23
C ARG A 34 -4.56 -17.34 -2.18
N ASN A 35 -4.68 -18.61 -2.52
CA ASN A 35 -5.12 -19.63 -1.58
C ASN A 35 -3.98 -19.97 -0.61
N ILE A 36 -4.27 -19.87 0.68
CA ILE A 36 -3.34 -20.22 1.74
C ILE A 36 -3.43 -21.72 2.00
N SER A 37 -2.45 -22.47 1.51
CA SER A 37 -2.41 -23.94 1.62
C SER A 37 -2.18 -24.39 3.07
N GLN A 38 -1.18 -23.79 3.74
CA GLN A 38 -0.72 -24.18 5.07
C GLN A 38 -0.36 -22.93 5.88
N LEU A 39 -0.48 -23.01 7.20
CA LEU A 39 0.00 -21.98 8.12
C LEU A 39 0.77 -22.62 9.27
N GLU A 40 1.76 -21.89 9.76
CA GLU A 40 2.55 -22.30 10.93
C GLU A 40 1.91 -21.70 12.18
N ASN A 41 1.74 -22.54 13.21
CA ASN A 41 1.25 -22.12 14.51
C ASN A 41 2.39 -21.57 15.38
N ASN A 42 2.09 -20.92 16.51
CA ASN A 42 3.04 -20.35 17.48
C ASN A 42 4.05 -21.38 18.04
N LYS A 43 3.80 -22.68 17.89
CA LYS A 43 4.68 -23.79 18.29
C LYS A 43 5.59 -24.30 17.16
N GLY A 44 5.56 -23.68 15.99
CA GLY A 44 6.33 -24.08 14.81
C GLY A 44 5.76 -25.27 14.03
N ILE A 45 4.48 -25.59 14.23
CA ILE A 45 3.81 -26.74 13.58
C ILE A 45 3.03 -26.25 12.37
N LEU A 46 3.25 -26.91 11.22
CA LEU A 46 2.54 -26.63 9.97
C LEU A 46 1.17 -27.30 9.95
N GLU A 47 0.12 -26.49 9.95
CA GLU A 47 -1.27 -26.92 9.90
C GLU A 47 -1.87 -26.69 8.52
N THR A 48 -2.60 -27.70 8.03
CA THR A 48 -3.26 -27.66 6.71
C THR A 48 -4.78 -27.56 6.81
N GLY A 49 -5.33 -27.89 7.98
CA GLY A 49 -6.77 -27.87 8.27
C GLY A 49 -7.37 -26.47 8.18
N ILE A 50 -8.59 -26.37 7.64
CA ILE A 50 -9.27 -25.08 7.48
C ILE A 50 -9.54 -24.42 8.84
N GLU A 51 -9.99 -25.21 9.83
CA GLU A 51 -10.33 -24.68 11.15
C GLU A 51 -9.09 -24.25 11.94
N GLU A 52 -8.01 -25.03 11.84
CA GLU A 52 -6.70 -24.69 12.42
C GLU A 52 -6.12 -23.41 11.81
N LYS A 53 -6.21 -23.26 10.47
CA LYS A 53 -5.79 -22.02 9.79
C LYS A 53 -6.58 -20.81 10.27
N LYS A 54 -7.90 -20.94 10.46
CA LYS A 54 -8.73 -19.85 11.01
C LYS A 54 -8.31 -19.49 12.43
N ARG A 55 -8.07 -20.48 13.28
CA ARG A 55 -7.60 -20.26 14.65
C ARG A 55 -6.26 -19.51 14.65
N ILE A 56 -5.28 -19.99 13.88
CA ILE A 56 -3.96 -19.36 13.77
C ILE A 56 -4.08 -17.90 13.31
N ILE A 57 -4.88 -17.62 12.28
CA ILE A 57 -5.08 -16.25 11.78
C ILE A 57 -5.70 -15.36 12.87
N ARG A 58 -6.75 -15.85 13.54
CA ARG A 58 -7.43 -15.10 14.59
C ARG A 58 -6.48 -14.79 15.73
N ASP A 59 -5.81 -15.81 16.27
CA ASP A 59 -4.91 -15.67 17.42
C ASP A 59 -3.71 -14.75 17.08
N TYR A 60 -3.21 -14.80 15.83
CA TYR A 60 -2.17 -13.89 15.35
C TYR A 60 -2.64 -12.43 15.37
N PHE A 61 -3.79 -12.13 14.76
CA PHE A 61 -4.28 -10.76 14.67
C PHE A 61 -4.77 -10.22 16.01
N GLU A 62 -5.33 -11.08 16.86
CA GLU A 62 -5.64 -10.74 18.25
C GLU A 62 -4.37 -10.26 18.96
N ASN A 63 -3.29 -11.04 18.93
CA ASN A 63 -2.02 -10.63 19.55
C ASN A 63 -1.38 -9.40 18.88
N LEU A 64 -1.49 -9.25 17.56
CA LEU A 64 -0.93 -8.11 16.83
C LEU A 64 -1.60 -6.78 17.20
N TYR A 65 -2.91 -6.82 17.43
CA TYR A 65 -3.70 -5.62 17.77
C TYR A 65 -4.01 -5.50 19.26
N ASN A 66 -3.60 -6.48 20.06
CA ASN A 66 -3.61 -6.34 21.51
C ASN A 66 -2.65 -5.20 21.86
N GLN A 67 -3.22 -4.15 22.45
CA GLN A 67 -2.47 -2.99 22.87
C GLN A 67 -1.60 -3.43 24.05
N GLU A 68 -0.29 -3.49 23.85
CA GLU A 68 0.64 -3.66 24.96
C GLU A 68 0.44 -2.50 25.94
N GLU A 69 0.33 -2.80 27.23
CA GLU A 69 0.43 -1.78 28.27
C GLU A 69 1.86 -1.28 28.32
N ILE A 70 2.13 -0.24 27.52
CA ILE A 70 3.44 0.41 27.50
C ILE A 70 3.52 1.28 28.75
N ASP A 71 4.54 1.02 29.58
CA ASP A 71 4.86 1.87 30.72
C ASP A 71 5.21 3.29 30.24
N VAL A 72 4.46 4.28 30.74
CA VAL A 72 4.67 5.70 30.45
C VAL A 72 6.08 6.13 30.84
N ASN A 73 6.66 5.53 31.90
CA ASN A 73 8.03 5.84 32.32
C ASN A 73 9.07 5.41 31.29
N LYS A 74 8.82 4.32 30.54
CA LYS A 74 9.71 3.87 29.46
C LYS A 74 9.67 4.82 28.27
N ILE A 75 8.49 5.36 27.96
CA ILE A 75 8.33 6.40 26.93
C ILE A 75 9.06 7.67 27.36
N GLU A 76 8.86 8.11 28.60
CA GLU A 76 9.51 9.31 29.13
C GLU A 76 11.04 9.16 29.18
N GLY A 77 11.53 7.99 29.61
CA GLY A 77 12.95 7.64 29.58
C GLY A 77 13.52 7.69 28.18
N TYR A 78 12.85 7.06 27.20
CA TYR A 78 13.27 7.11 25.79
C TYR A 78 13.33 8.55 25.26
N LEU A 79 12.33 9.38 25.56
CA LEU A 79 12.30 10.78 25.12
C LEU A 79 13.43 11.60 25.77
N LYS A 80 13.75 11.34 27.03
CA LYS A 80 14.87 11.99 27.75
C LYS A 80 16.24 11.54 27.25
N GLU A 81 16.39 10.25 26.93
CA GLU A 81 17.63 9.68 26.38
C GLU A 81 17.83 10.05 24.91
N SER A 82 16.73 10.25 24.17
CA SER A 82 16.80 10.69 22.79
C SER A 82 17.50 12.05 22.72
N THR A 83 18.44 12.20 21.80
CA THR A 83 19.15 13.48 21.54
C THR A 83 18.27 14.52 20.85
N LEU A 84 16.94 14.37 20.95
CA LEU A 84 15.99 15.35 20.44
C LEU A 84 16.13 16.62 21.27
N GLN A 85 16.94 17.54 20.77
CA GLN A 85 17.06 18.84 21.39
C GLN A 85 15.69 19.52 21.38
N PRO A 86 15.18 19.96 22.54
CA PRO A 86 13.95 20.72 22.57
C PRO A 86 14.09 21.93 21.66
N LEU A 87 13.01 22.23 20.93
CA LEU A 87 13.01 23.33 19.98
C LEU A 87 13.32 24.64 20.73
N ILE A 88 14.38 25.32 20.32
CA ILE A 88 14.72 26.64 20.83
C ILE A 88 13.55 27.60 20.59
N GLU A 89 13.28 28.46 21.58
CA GLU A 89 12.12 29.36 21.56
C GLU A 89 12.10 30.24 20.31
N SER A 90 13.26 30.73 19.84
CA SER A 90 13.32 31.53 18.60
C SER A 90 12.89 30.76 17.35
N LYS A 91 13.15 29.45 17.28
CA LYS A 91 12.65 28.61 16.17
C LYS A 91 11.16 28.34 16.30
N ARG A 92 10.65 28.18 17.53
CA ARG A 92 9.22 28.03 17.80
C ARG A 92 8.45 29.29 17.37
N GLU A 93 8.97 30.45 17.74
CA GLU A 93 8.40 31.73 17.31
C GLU A 93 8.38 31.87 15.79
N ILE A 94 9.46 31.51 15.09
CA ILE A 94 9.49 31.54 13.61
C ILE A 94 8.44 30.61 13.01
N LEU A 95 8.29 29.39 13.53
CA LEU A 95 7.31 28.42 13.03
C LEU A 95 5.86 28.83 13.28
N ASN A 96 5.60 29.60 14.33
CA ASN A 96 4.27 30.11 14.68
C ASN A 96 3.92 31.44 14.00
N LYS A 97 4.86 32.06 13.25
CA LYS A 97 4.57 33.28 12.49
C LYS A 97 3.65 32.97 11.30
N GLU A 98 2.91 33.99 10.89
CA GLU A 98 2.11 33.92 9.68
C GLU A 98 2.98 33.68 8.44
N ILE A 99 2.49 32.87 7.52
CA ILE A 99 3.20 32.54 6.28
C ILE A 99 3.27 33.79 5.41
N THR A 100 4.49 34.17 5.04
CA THR A 100 4.71 35.36 4.19
C THR A 100 4.59 35.02 2.71
N LEU A 101 4.22 36.03 1.90
CA LEU A 101 4.15 35.87 0.44
C LEU A 101 5.52 35.51 -0.17
N GLU A 102 6.61 35.98 0.42
CA GLU A 102 7.97 35.68 -0.03
C GLU A 102 8.32 34.20 0.15
N GLU A 103 7.97 33.63 1.30
CA GLU A 103 8.12 32.20 1.57
C GLU A 103 7.31 31.36 0.59
N LEU A 104 6.06 31.77 0.32
CA LEU A 104 5.21 31.09 -0.65
C LEU A 104 5.84 31.09 -2.06
N LYS A 105 6.26 32.26 -2.54
CA LYS A 105 6.94 32.40 -3.85
C LYS A 105 8.22 31.56 -3.91
N LYS A 106 8.98 31.50 -2.82
CA LYS A 106 10.22 30.71 -2.73
C LYS A 106 9.94 29.21 -2.71
N ALA A 107 8.87 28.78 -2.05
CA ALA A 107 8.44 27.38 -2.02
C ALA A 107 8.01 26.90 -3.41
N ILE A 108 7.17 27.68 -4.10
CA ILE A 108 6.73 27.38 -5.48
C ILE A 108 7.95 27.26 -6.40
N LYS A 109 8.88 28.23 -6.37
CA LYS A 109 10.11 28.18 -7.19
C LYS A 109 11.02 26.98 -6.91
N ARG A 110 10.96 26.39 -5.71
CA ARG A 110 11.77 25.23 -5.31
C ARG A 110 11.14 23.90 -5.70
N GLN A 111 9.84 23.89 -6.00
CA GLN A 111 9.14 22.68 -6.40
C GLN A 111 9.67 22.18 -7.74
N LYS A 112 9.72 20.85 -7.91
CA LYS A 112 10.23 20.23 -9.13
C LYS A 112 9.19 20.38 -10.25
N SER A 113 9.63 20.84 -11.42
CA SER A 113 8.82 20.87 -12.63
C SER A 113 8.48 19.48 -13.16
N ASN A 114 7.47 19.40 -14.02
CA ASN A 114 6.98 18.17 -14.66
C ASN A 114 6.55 17.07 -13.67
N LYS A 115 6.00 17.46 -12.52
CA LYS A 115 5.36 16.55 -11.57
C LYS A 115 3.87 16.50 -11.84
N THR A 116 3.28 15.34 -11.56
CA THR A 116 1.82 15.16 -11.63
C THR A 116 1.14 16.21 -10.76
N PRO A 117 0.10 16.90 -11.27
CA PRO A 117 -0.62 17.90 -10.50
C PRO A 117 -1.27 17.29 -9.25
N GLY A 118 -1.48 18.14 -8.25
CA GLY A 118 -2.18 17.76 -7.04
C GLY A 118 -3.69 17.61 -7.25
N PRO A 119 -4.47 17.52 -6.17
CA PRO A 119 -5.93 17.49 -6.22
C PRO A 119 -6.57 18.70 -6.92
N ASP A 120 -5.85 19.81 -6.99
CA ASP A 120 -6.20 21.06 -7.67
C ASP A 120 -6.03 20.99 -9.20
N GLY A 121 -5.30 20.00 -9.73
CA GLY A 121 -5.16 19.77 -11.16
C GLY A 121 -4.18 20.69 -11.88
N PHE A 122 -3.56 21.66 -11.18
CA PHE A 122 -2.58 22.57 -11.76
C PHE A 122 -1.15 22.11 -11.49
N PRO A 123 -0.27 22.06 -12.50
CA PRO A 123 1.13 21.77 -12.29
C PRO A 123 1.86 23.03 -11.78
N CYS A 124 3.07 22.84 -11.22
CA CYS A 124 3.82 23.90 -10.55
C CYS A 124 4.10 25.12 -11.45
N GLU A 125 4.18 24.92 -12.77
CA GLU A 125 4.49 25.93 -13.76
C GLU A 125 3.40 27.00 -13.91
N LEU A 126 2.21 26.77 -13.35
CA LEU A 126 1.08 27.71 -13.38
C LEU A 126 0.96 28.58 -12.12
N TYR A 127 1.85 28.39 -11.15
CA TYR A 127 1.93 29.14 -9.89
C TYR A 127 3.16 30.06 -9.87
#